data_AF-A0A7X7QE36-F1
#
_entry.id   AF-A0A7X7QE36-F1
#
_cell.length_a   1.000
_cell.length_b   1.000
_cell.length_c   1.000
_cell.angle_alpha   90.00
_cell.angle_beta   90.00
_cell.angle_gamma   90.00
#
_symmetry.space_group_name_H-M   'P 1'
#
loop_
_entity.id
_entity.type
_entity.pdbx_description
1 polymer ?
#
loop_
_entity_poly.entity_id
_entity_poly.type
_entity_poly.pdbx_seq_one_letter_code
_entity_poly.pdbx_strand_id
1 'polypeptide(L)'
;QLTVKNAKFTKNRCMKSHSDAGGGAIRVTGQRKTARIYGSRFTHNRCASGGAVSSLGAPMRIKDSTFLKNRATGKGASSGKGGNGGAIYFDGTRQNVRVEDSRIQRNRAPEGGPGIFYVSNDRTGSLTIKGSRITKNTGASFWTGKTKSIFFLGKKLTKSGSKIS
;
A
#
# COMPACT_ATOMS: atom_id res chain seq x y z
N GLN A 1 5.63 11.88 -15.43
CA GLN A 1 5.14 10.74 -14.61
C GLN A 1 6.09 10.56 -13.44
N LEU A 2 5.57 10.39 -12.23
CA LEU A 2 6.42 10.25 -11.03
C LEU A 2 7.35 9.04 -11.15
N THR A 3 8.63 9.29 -10.91
CA THR A 3 9.68 8.27 -10.79
C THR A 3 10.53 8.61 -9.57
N VAL A 4 10.61 7.68 -8.62
CA VAL A 4 11.41 7.80 -7.41
C VAL A 4 12.43 6.66 -7.41
N LYS A 5 13.70 7.00 -7.23
CA LYS A 5 14.82 6.04 -7.24
C LYS A 5 15.74 6.33 -6.07
N ASN A 6 16.25 5.28 -5.41
CA ASN A 6 17.32 5.36 -4.42
C ASN A 6 17.07 6.39 -3.29
N ALA A 7 15.80 6.59 -2.92
CA ALA A 7 15.40 7.61 -1.98
C ALA A 7 15.03 7.03 -0.61
N LYS A 8 15.16 7.85 0.43
CA LYS A 8 14.82 7.48 1.81
C LYS A 8 13.78 8.43 2.38
N PHE A 9 12.62 7.89 2.74
CA PHE A 9 11.52 8.60 3.36
C PHE A 9 11.32 8.09 4.79
N THR A 10 11.61 8.93 5.77
CA THR A 10 11.57 8.54 7.18
C THR A 10 10.72 9.51 8.00
N LYS A 11 9.79 8.97 8.81
CA LYS A 11 8.94 9.75 9.73
C LYS A 11 8.09 10.84 9.05
N ASN A 12 7.80 10.73 7.76
CA ASN A 12 6.86 11.64 7.10
C ASN A 12 5.43 11.38 7.59
N ARG A 13 4.59 12.42 7.55
CA ARG A 13 3.24 12.39 8.10
C ARG A 13 2.23 13.10 7.20
N CYS A 14 1.02 12.56 7.13
CA CYS A 14 -0.17 13.26 6.64
C CYS A 14 -1.19 13.43 7.79
N MET A 15 -2.41 13.89 7.47
CA MET A 15 -3.57 13.83 8.36
C MET A 15 -3.67 12.53 9.17
N LYS A 16 -3.92 12.65 10.48
CA LYS A 16 -4.06 11.50 11.39
C LYS A 16 -5.33 10.69 11.11
N SER A 17 -6.40 11.33 10.66
CA SER A 17 -7.73 10.75 10.51
C SER A 17 -8.48 11.49 9.41
N HIS A 18 -8.81 10.79 8.33
CA HIS A 18 -9.51 11.31 7.15
C HIS A 18 -9.91 10.14 6.26
N SER A 19 -11.06 10.21 5.58
CA SER A 19 -11.55 9.13 4.71
C SER A 19 -10.63 8.88 3.51
N ASP A 20 -10.18 9.94 2.84
CA ASP A 20 -9.38 9.86 1.60
C ASP A 20 -7.89 10.23 1.75
N ALA A 21 -7.41 10.59 2.95
CA ALA A 21 -6.00 10.97 3.09
C ALA A 21 -5.10 9.74 3.09
N GLY A 22 -4.14 9.72 2.17
CA GLY A 22 -3.23 8.60 1.98
C GLY A 22 -1.79 9.03 1.74
N GLY A 23 -0.83 8.16 2.04
CA GLY A 23 0.55 8.32 1.58
C GLY A 23 1.38 9.27 2.43
N GLY A 24 1.72 8.84 3.65
CA GLY A 24 2.48 9.68 4.57
C GLY A 24 3.79 10.22 4.02
N ALA A 25 4.40 9.54 3.04
CA ALA A 25 5.56 10.01 2.28
C ALA A 25 5.21 10.41 0.84
N ILE A 26 4.44 9.58 0.12
CA ILE A 26 4.10 9.82 -1.29
C ILE A 26 2.62 9.52 -1.52
N ARG A 27 1.91 10.47 -2.13
CA ARG A 27 0.57 10.26 -2.71
C ARG A 27 0.64 10.52 -4.21
N VAL A 28 0.07 9.60 -4.99
CA VAL A 28 -0.10 9.76 -6.45
C VAL A 28 -1.57 9.75 -6.79
N THR A 29 -2.07 10.77 -7.49
CA THR A 29 -3.50 10.88 -7.80
C THR A 29 -3.70 11.14 -9.29
N GLY A 30 -4.62 10.40 -9.93
CA GLY A 30 -5.10 10.64 -11.30
C GLY A 30 -4.08 10.41 -12.43
N GLN A 31 -2.87 9.94 -12.12
CA GLN A 31 -1.84 9.74 -13.14
C GLN A 31 -2.16 8.53 -14.02
N ARG A 32 -2.30 8.73 -15.34
CA ARG A 32 -2.59 7.64 -16.30
C ARG A 32 -1.37 6.74 -16.59
N LYS A 33 -0.17 7.34 -16.64
CA LYS A 33 1.10 6.60 -16.80
C LYS A 33 1.51 5.92 -15.50
N THR A 34 2.19 4.77 -15.57
CA THR A 34 2.63 4.02 -14.38
C THR A 34 3.66 4.81 -13.56
N ALA A 35 3.33 5.12 -12.31
CA ALA A 35 4.28 5.66 -11.32
C ALA A 35 5.31 4.60 -10.94
N ARG A 36 6.56 5.02 -10.71
CA ARG A 36 7.69 4.10 -10.47
C ARG A 36 8.40 4.43 -9.16
N ILE A 37 8.59 3.42 -8.31
CA ILE A 37 9.38 3.52 -7.07
C ILE A 37 10.39 2.37 -7.06
N TYR A 38 11.68 2.69 -7.15
CA TYR A 38 12.78 1.72 -7.25
C TYR A 38 13.85 1.95 -6.21
N GLY A 39 14.42 0.87 -5.65
CA GLY A 39 15.60 0.97 -4.78
C GLY A 39 15.38 1.84 -3.53
N SER A 40 14.13 2.07 -3.12
CA SER A 40 13.78 3.12 -2.16
C SER A 40 13.34 2.56 -0.82
N ARG A 41 13.49 3.36 0.24
CA ARG A 41 13.23 2.95 1.62
C ARG A 41 12.26 3.88 2.33
N PHE A 42 11.19 3.31 2.86
CA PHE A 42 10.12 4.00 3.58
C PHE A 42 10.05 3.47 5.01
N THR A 43 10.38 4.30 6.01
CA THR A 43 10.33 3.88 7.41
C THR A 43 9.59 4.83 8.33
N HIS A 44 8.79 4.28 9.25
CA HIS A 44 8.08 5.05 10.28
C HIS A 44 7.18 6.18 9.74
N ASN A 45 6.76 6.12 8.48
CA ASN A 45 5.82 7.09 7.91
C ASN A 45 4.40 6.78 8.41
N ARG A 46 3.57 7.82 8.51
CA ARG A 46 2.21 7.70 9.04
C ARG A 46 1.20 8.55 8.26
N CYS A 47 -0.01 8.04 8.11
CA CYS A 47 -1.10 8.76 7.45
C CYS A 47 -2.43 8.09 7.80
N ALA A 48 -3.57 8.74 7.56
CA ALA A 48 -4.88 8.16 7.84
C ALA A 48 -5.04 6.79 7.17
N SER A 49 -4.71 6.70 5.88
CA SER A 49 -4.47 5.46 5.13
C SER A 49 -3.10 5.49 4.46
N GLY A 50 -2.56 4.36 4.00
CA GLY A 50 -1.30 4.34 3.24
C GLY A 50 -0.14 4.97 4.00
N GLY A 51 0.29 4.37 5.12
CA GLY A 51 1.24 4.99 6.03
C GLY A 51 2.51 5.53 5.35
N ALA A 52 2.99 4.87 4.29
CA ALA A 52 4.07 5.39 3.45
C ALA A 52 3.59 5.89 2.09
N VAL A 53 3.01 5.01 1.28
CA VAL A 53 2.66 5.30 -0.12
C VAL A 53 1.18 5.10 -0.32
N SER A 54 0.56 6.03 -1.04
CA SER A 54 -0.80 5.85 -1.55
C SER A 54 -0.88 6.15 -3.05
N SER A 55 -1.83 5.50 -3.70
CA SER A 55 -2.32 5.93 -5.00
C SER A 55 -3.84 5.93 -5.06
N LEU A 56 -4.38 6.96 -5.72
CA LEU A 56 -5.79 7.12 -6.04
C LEU A 56 -5.95 7.25 -7.57
N GLY A 57 -6.46 6.20 -8.21
CA GLY A 57 -6.67 6.19 -9.66
C GLY A 57 -5.37 6.23 -10.48
N ALA A 58 -4.26 5.68 -9.97
CA ALA A 58 -2.97 5.67 -10.67
C ALA A 58 -2.27 4.29 -10.61
N PRO A 59 -1.87 3.70 -11.76
CA PRO A 59 -1.10 2.47 -11.78
C PRO A 59 0.31 2.70 -11.23
N MET A 60 0.87 1.69 -10.59
CA MET A 60 2.16 1.80 -9.90
C MET A 60 3.01 0.55 -10.03
N ARG A 61 4.32 0.77 -10.13
CA ARG A 61 5.32 -0.29 -10.05
C ARG A 61 6.32 0.04 -8.95
N ILE A 62 6.39 -0.84 -7.96
CA ILE A 62 7.31 -0.78 -6.83
C ILE A 62 8.26 -1.96 -6.97
N LYS A 63 9.57 -1.68 -7.06
CA LYS A 63 10.61 -2.70 -7.22
C LYS A 63 11.78 -2.46 -6.28
N ASP A 64 12.42 -3.53 -5.80
CA ASP A 64 13.65 -3.46 -5.01
C ASP A 64 13.56 -2.49 -3.82
N SER A 65 12.39 -2.40 -3.19
CA SER A 65 12.09 -1.35 -2.20
C SER A 65 11.74 -1.93 -0.83
N THR A 66 11.98 -1.14 0.22
CA THR A 66 11.71 -1.55 1.61
C THR A 66 10.70 -0.64 2.28
N PHE A 67 9.65 -1.23 2.85
CA PHE A 67 8.63 -0.57 3.68
C PHE A 67 8.65 -1.18 5.07
N LEU A 68 9.15 -0.43 6.04
CA LEU A 68 9.37 -0.93 7.39
C LEU A 68 8.72 -0.03 8.46
N LYS A 69 7.90 -0.61 9.33
CA LYS A 69 7.32 0.09 10.48
C LYS A 69 6.49 1.34 10.12
N ASN A 70 5.88 1.37 8.93
CA ASN A 70 4.92 2.40 8.55
C ASN A 70 3.54 2.09 9.16
N ARG A 71 2.71 3.12 9.35
CA ARG A 71 1.44 2.97 10.06
C ARG A 71 0.30 3.78 9.45
N ALA A 72 -0.82 3.12 9.18
CA ALA A 72 -2.10 3.81 9.01
C ALA A 72 -2.66 4.18 10.40
N THR A 73 -3.20 5.40 10.52
CA THR A 73 -3.66 5.96 11.81
C THR A 73 -5.17 6.17 11.89
N GLY A 74 -5.87 6.17 10.75
CA GLY A 74 -7.32 6.27 10.68
C GLY A 74 -8.05 5.04 11.22
N LYS A 75 -9.37 5.13 11.32
CA LYS A 75 -10.28 4.05 11.75
C LYS A 75 -11.61 4.15 11.01
N GLY A 76 -12.32 3.04 10.86
CA GLY A 76 -13.64 2.94 10.23
C GLY A 76 -13.60 2.75 8.71
N ALA A 77 -12.42 2.50 8.13
CA ALA A 77 -12.24 2.20 6.70
C ALA A 77 -12.88 3.26 5.78
N SER A 78 -13.57 2.84 4.72
CA SER A 78 -14.18 3.71 3.71
C SER A 78 -15.42 4.46 4.19
N SER A 79 -16.17 3.92 5.16
CA SER A 79 -17.29 4.62 5.80
C SER A 79 -16.86 5.51 6.98
N GLY A 80 -15.57 5.49 7.32
CA GLY A 80 -15.00 6.23 8.43
C GLY A 80 -13.85 7.14 8.00
N LYS A 81 -12.85 7.25 8.89
CA LYS A 81 -11.73 8.19 8.75
C LYS A 81 -10.42 7.48 8.38
N GLY A 82 -10.50 6.48 7.51
CA GLY A 82 -9.36 5.74 6.96
C GLY A 82 -8.96 4.50 7.78
N GLY A 83 -7.66 4.21 7.85
CA GLY A 83 -7.10 3.09 8.62
C GLY A 83 -6.63 1.91 7.78
N ASN A 84 -6.62 2.06 6.46
CA ASN A 84 -6.24 1.03 5.49
C ASN A 84 -4.78 1.20 5.03
N GLY A 85 -4.09 0.11 4.71
CA GLY A 85 -2.78 0.17 4.07
C GLY A 85 -1.68 0.69 4.99
N GLY A 86 -1.15 -0.14 5.88
CA GLY A 86 -0.15 0.31 6.86
C GLY A 86 1.15 0.81 6.21
N ALA A 87 1.59 0.15 5.15
CA ALA A 87 2.63 0.67 4.27
C ALA A 87 2.05 1.27 3.00
N ILE A 88 1.29 0.47 2.25
CA ILE A 88 0.87 0.82 0.89
C ILE A 88 -0.65 0.74 0.79
N TYR A 89 -1.25 1.78 0.24
CA TYR A 89 -2.68 1.89 -0.01
C TYR A 89 -2.94 2.20 -1.49
N PHE A 90 -3.85 1.44 -2.10
CA PHE A 90 -4.31 1.68 -3.46
C PHE A 90 -5.83 1.65 -3.51
N ASP A 91 -6.40 2.68 -4.13
CA ASP A 91 -7.83 2.81 -4.39
C ASP A 91 -8.09 3.49 -5.75
N GLY A 92 -9.22 3.24 -6.39
CA GLY A 92 -9.58 3.76 -7.71
C GLY A 92 -10.03 2.68 -8.69
N THR A 93 -9.91 2.98 -9.99
CA THR A 93 -10.51 2.21 -11.09
C THR A 93 -9.47 1.96 -12.19
N ARG A 94 -9.54 0.81 -12.89
CA ARG A 94 -8.70 0.48 -14.07
C ARG A 94 -7.18 0.66 -13.86
N GLN A 95 -6.66 0.16 -12.76
CA GLN A 95 -5.26 0.33 -12.40
C GLN A 95 -4.57 -1.00 -12.12
N ASN A 96 -3.34 -1.13 -12.59
CA ASN A 96 -2.51 -2.30 -12.33
C ASN A 96 -1.37 -1.90 -11.40
N VAL A 97 -1.18 -2.68 -10.33
CA VAL A 97 -0.12 -2.48 -9.36
C VAL A 97 0.81 -3.69 -9.37
N ARG A 98 2.10 -3.43 -9.45
CA ARG A 98 3.16 -4.45 -9.35
C ARG A 98 4.07 -4.14 -8.17
N VAL A 99 4.25 -5.12 -7.29
CA VAL A 99 5.21 -5.10 -6.19
C VAL A 99 6.18 -6.26 -6.40
N GLU A 100 7.42 -5.92 -6.68
CA GLU A 100 8.45 -6.85 -7.15
C GLU A 100 9.68 -6.75 -6.23
N ASP A 101 10.25 -7.90 -5.86
CA ASP A 101 11.55 -7.98 -5.18
C ASP A 101 11.68 -7.06 -3.96
N SER A 102 10.56 -6.88 -3.23
CA SER A 102 10.43 -5.84 -2.20
C SER A 102 10.16 -6.44 -0.83
N ARG A 103 10.51 -5.68 0.21
CA ARG A 103 10.34 -6.08 1.62
C ARG A 103 9.35 -5.16 2.32
N ILE A 104 8.18 -5.68 2.69
CA ILE A 104 7.11 -4.94 3.36
C ILE A 104 6.85 -5.58 4.72
N GLN A 105 7.43 -5.02 5.78
CA GLN A 105 7.42 -5.68 7.09
C GLN A 105 7.11 -4.75 8.26
N ARG A 106 6.51 -5.34 9.30
CA ARG A 106 6.23 -4.66 10.57
C ARG A 106 5.39 -3.39 10.42
N ASN A 107 4.59 -3.32 9.36
CA ASN A 107 3.68 -2.21 9.15
C ASN A 107 2.35 -2.50 9.88
N ARG A 108 1.62 -1.45 10.23
CA ARG A 108 0.39 -1.56 11.01
C ARG A 108 -0.76 -0.79 10.38
N ALA A 109 -1.91 -1.41 10.26
CA ALA A 109 -3.17 -0.78 9.87
C ALA A 109 -4.27 -1.25 10.82
N PRO A 110 -5.09 -0.34 11.37
CA PRO A 110 -6.26 -0.74 12.15
C PRO A 110 -7.27 -1.56 11.35
N GLU A 111 -7.45 -1.26 10.05
CA GLU A 111 -8.57 -1.77 9.25
C GLU A 111 -8.18 -2.87 8.26
N GLY A 112 -7.77 -2.53 7.04
CA GLY A 112 -7.42 -3.50 6.01
C GLY A 112 -5.97 -3.42 5.59
N GLY A 113 -5.36 -4.58 5.31
CA GLY A 113 -4.09 -4.67 4.57
C GLY A 113 -2.92 -3.88 5.18
N PRO A 114 -2.49 -4.16 6.43
CA PRO A 114 -1.34 -3.51 7.06
C PRO A 114 -0.05 -3.54 6.24
N GLY A 115 0.18 -4.55 5.40
CA GLY A 115 1.21 -4.50 4.38
C GLY A 115 0.72 -3.73 3.15
N ILE A 116 -0.23 -4.32 2.42
CA ILE A 116 -0.82 -3.76 1.20
C ILE A 116 -2.34 -3.79 1.30
N PHE A 117 -2.96 -2.64 1.10
CA PHE A 117 -4.39 -2.54 0.82
C PHE A 117 -4.59 -2.17 -0.64
N TYR A 118 -5.45 -2.91 -1.33
CA TYR A 118 -5.74 -2.69 -2.74
C TYR A 118 -7.23 -2.81 -3.05
N VAL A 119 -7.78 -1.80 -3.71
CA VAL A 119 -9.14 -1.79 -4.27
C VAL A 119 -9.11 -1.31 -5.73
N SER A 120 -9.88 -2.01 -6.57
CA SER A 120 -10.35 -1.57 -7.88
C SER A 120 -11.87 -1.54 -7.86
N ASN A 121 -12.48 -0.36 -7.94
CA ASN A 121 -13.92 -0.17 -7.74
C ASN A 121 -14.77 -0.94 -8.76
N ASP A 122 -14.33 -0.96 -10.02
CA ASP A 122 -14.98 -1.69 -11.12
C ASP A 122 -14.49 -3.14 -11.29
N ARG A 123 -13.65 -3.64 -10.36
CA ARG A 123 -13.03 -4.97 -10.42
C ARG A 123 -12.24 -5.25 -11.71
N THR A 124 -11.72 -4.25 -12.41
CA THR A 124 -10.89 -4.48 -13.62
C THR A 124 -9.38 -4.48 -13.35
N GLY A 125 -8.93 -3.79 -12.31
CA GLY A 125 -7.52 -3.69 -11.94
C GLY A 125 -6.95 -4.94 -11.27
N SER A 126 -5.62 -5.07 -11.29
CA SER A 126 -4.91 -6.22 -10.75
C SER A 126 -3.74 -5.85 -9.84
N LEU A 127 -3.44 -6.75 -8.90
CA LEU A 127 -2.26 -6.68 -8.04
C LEU A 127 -1.35 -7.88 -8.33
N THR A 128 -0.10 -7.62 -8.69
CA THR A 128 0.95 -8.65 -8.82
C THR A 128 1.99 -8.46 -7.73
N ILE A 129 2.29 -9.54 -7.00
CA ILE A 129 3.32 -9.60 -5.98
C ILE A 129 4.29 -10.72 -6.37
N LYS A 130 5.52 -10.34 -6.72
CA LYS A 130 6.56 -11.25 -7.20
C LYS A 130 7.83 -11.08 -6.38
N GLY A 131 8.50 -12.19 -6.03
CA GLY A 131 9.83 -12.17 -5.37
C GLY A 131 9.86 -11.43 -4.03
N SER A 132 8.71 -11.16 -3.41
CA SER A 132 8.61 -10.19 -2.31
C SER A 132 8.39 -10.84 -0.96
N ARG A 133 8.80 -10.14 0.11
CA ARG A 133 8.61 -10.56 1.50
C ARG A 133 7.67 -9.60 2.23
N ILE A 134 6.43 -10.02 2.43
CA ILE A 134 5.38 -9.24 3.09
C ILE A 134 5.01 -9.93 4.40
N THR A 135 5.71 -9.62 5.49
CA THR A 135 5.60 -10.43 6.72
C THR A 135 5.61 -9.58 7.98
N LYS A 136 5.05 -10.14 9.07
CA LYS A 136 5.03 -9.50 10.39
C LYS A 136 4.26 -8.17 10.39
N ASN A 137 3.32 -7.98 9.46
CA ASN A 137 2.42 -6.83 9.46
C ASN A 137 1.24 -7.12 10.38
N THR A 138 0.79 -6.14 11.15
CA THR A 138 -0.13 -6.37 12.30
C THR A 138 -1.31 -5.40 12.29
N GLY A 139 -2.29 -5.70 13.15
CA GLY A 139 -3.60 -5.06 13.14
C GLY A 139 -4.56 -5.84 12.23
N ALA A 140 -5.28 -5.10 11.41
CA ALA A 140 -6.34 -5.54 10.51
C ALA A 140 -7.61 -6.08 11.19
N SER A 141 -8.73 -5.41 10.94
CA SER A 141 -10.10 -5.90 11.16
C SER A 141 -10.58 -6.78 10.00
N PHE A 142 -10.03 -6.61 8.80
CA PHE A 142 -10.35 -7.43 7.62
C PHE A 142 -9.15 -7.63 6.68
N TRP A 143 -9.15 -8.74 5.91
CA TRP A 143 -8.04 -9.14 5.04
C TRP A 143 -8.49 -10.14 3.96
N THR A 144 -7.59 -10.47 3.03
CA THR A 144 -7.85 -11.43 1.95
C THR A 144 -7.08 -12.74 2.17
N GLY A 145 -7.80 -13.86 2.17
CA GLY A 145 -7.22 -15.20 2.32
C GLY A 145 -6.71 -15.47 3.74
N LYS A 146 -5.61 -16.22 3.86
CA LYS A 146 -5.10 -16.73 5.15
C LYS A 146 -4.19 -15.76 5.93
N THR A 147 -3.90 -14.57 5.40
CA THR A 147 -2.93 -13.63 5.99
C THR A 147 -3.54 -12.26 6.18
N LYS A 148 -3.26 -11.65 7.34
CA LYS A 148 -3.65 -10.26 7.63
C LYS A 148 -2.83 -9.25 6.84
N SER A 149 -1.69 -9.63 6.25
CA SER A 149 -0.79 -8.68 5.60
C SER A 149 -1.39 -7.96 4.39
N ILE A 150 -2.43 -8.52 3.75
CA ILE A 150 -2.99 -8.00 2.50
C ILE A 150 -4.51 -7.95 2.56
N PHE A 151 -5.07 -6.86 2.04
CA PHE A 151 -6.44 -6.82 1.56
C PHE A 151 -6.44 -6.51 0.07
N PHE A 152 -7.21 -7.28 -0.69
CA PHE A 152 -7.32 -7.17 -2.14
C PHE A 152 -8.78 -7.28 -2.58
N LEU A 153 -9.17 -6.32 -3.41
CA LEU A 153 -10.45 -6.26 -4.06
C LEU A 153 -10.26 -5.84 -5.52
N GLY A 154 -10.30 -6.78 -6.47
CA GLY A 154 -10.05 -6.48 -7.88
C GLY A 154 -10.21 -7.69 -8.79
N LYS A 155 -9.76 -7.59 -10.04
CA LYS A 155 -9.86 -8.66 -11.05
C LYS A 155 -9.02 -9.88 -10.70
N LYS A 156 -7.74 -9.64 -10.39
CA LYS A 156 -6.75 -10.70 -10.20
C LYS A 156 -5.68 -10.28 -9.19
N LEU A 157 -5.45 -11.16 -8.22
CA LEU A 157 -4.29 -11.13 -7.33
C LEU A 157 -3.32 -12.23 -7.73
N THR A 158 -2.15 -11.86 -8.25
CA THR A 158 -1.09 -12.82 -8.62
C THR A 158 0.01 -12.79 -7.57
N LYS A 159 0.37 -13.96 -7.04
CA LYS A 159 1.44 -14.13 -6.05
C LYS A 159 2.41 -15.20 -6.56
N SER A 160 3.69 -14.87 -6.73
CA SER A 160 4.71 -15.82 -7.15
C SER A 160 6.05 -15.56 -6.46
N GLY A 161 6.76 -16.63 -6.09
CA GLY A 161 8.07 -16.54 -5.41
C GLY A 161 8.10 -15.63 -4.18
N SER A 162 6.96 -15.43 -3.51
CA SER A 162 6.80 -14.42 -2.46
C SER A 162 6.42 -15.07 -1.13
N LYS A 163 7.02 -14.60 -0.03
CA LYS A 163 6.63 -15.00 1.33
C LYS A 163 5.68 -13.97 1.91
N ILE A 164 4.44 -14.38 2.19
CA ILE A 164 3.39 -13.52 2.72
C ILE A 164 2.81 -14.18 3.98
N SER A 165 2.91 -13.48 5.12
CA SER A 165 2.44 -13.97 6.43
C SER A 165 1.90 -12.82 7.28
#